data_AF-A0A7K4F9G1-F1
#
_entry.id   AF-A0A7K4F9G1-F1
#
_cell.length_a   1.000
_cell.length_b   1.000
_cell.length_c   1.000
_cell.angle_alpha   90.00
_cell.angle_beta   90.00
_cell.angle_gamma   90.00
#
_symmetry.space_group_name_H-M   'P 1'
#
loop_
_entity.id
_entity.type
_entity.pdbx_description
1 polymer ?
#
loop_
_entity_poly.entity_id
_entity_poly.type
_entity_poly.pdbx_seq_one_letter_code
_entity_poly.pdbx_strand_id
1 'polypeptide(L)'
;MEVSDKSSKVKLVASGTIPFVFILLMMAYIFGPGADLLDFGVPLPEITIEKVDFLDSEIQATVRNTGPISVEIAMADINDRIQPAAIEPDKHLERYETAIVRIPFEWNEAEPYLIGITVDDGTRFEKEIEAAAPALEPTLDLAIFFAIIGTYVGVIPVMIGLLWLPFIRKISKQKYHFFLALTAGLLLFLGIDSIEEALEVSAESLADSFNGVLLVATVLIFSFLGLYYTGEKLVDRAKSSKLTKPVAIALMISIGIGLHNFGEGLAIGAAVGMGSVAFSTFLIIGFALHNTTEGIAIASPMSREKLMIGKLAAMGMIAGAPAIFGAWVGGFVYSPFTSVIFLAIGAGAIFQVILVILKWINQEGDKTLSSAAVVSGFVVGMVIMYVTGIIV
;
A
#
# COMPACT_ATOMS: atom_id res chain seq x y z
N MET A 1 -28.74 -50.05 14.45
CA MET A 1 -29.55 -49.09 13.66
C MET A 1 -28.68 -47.87 13.43
N GLU A 2 -27.81 -47.92 12.42
CA GLU A 2 -26.68 -46.98 12.24
C GLU A 2 -26.47 -46.61 10.75
N VAL A 3 -27.55 -46.62 9.96
CA VAL A 3 -27.49 -46.47 8.48
C VAL A 3 -27.94 -45.07 8.01
N SER A 4 -28.41 -44.20 8.90
CA SER A 4 -29.00 -42.89 8.54
C SER A 4 -27.96 -41.77 8.29
N ASP A 5 -26.82 -41.80 8.99
CA ASP A 5 -25.93 -40.63 9.05
C ASP A 5 -25.00 -40.48 7.83
N LYS A 6 -24.66 -41.58 7.15
CA LYS A 6 -23.82 -41.55 5.93
C LYS A 6 -24.56 -40.97 4.72
N SER A 7 -25.85 -41.24 4.56
CA SER A 7 -26.67 -40.74 3.44
C SER A 7 -26.87 -39.21 3.53
N SER A 8 -27.03 -38.70 4.75
CA SER A 8 -27.09 -37.26 5.05
C SER A 8 -25.82 -36.53 4.64
N LYS A 9 -24.64 -37.04 5.03
CA LYS A 9 -23.34 -36.44 4.68
C LYS A 9 -23.06 -36.49 3.18
N VAL A 10 -23.42 -37.58 2.50
CA VAL A 10 -23.28 -37.69 1.04
C VAL A 10 -24.18 -36.69 0.33
N LYS A 11 -25.44 -36.52 0.76
CA LYS A 11 -26.35 -35.51 0.21
C LYS A 11 -25.85 -34.09 0.46
N LEU A 12 -25.30 -33.82 1.64
CA LEU A 12 -24.73 -32.52 2.00
C LEU A 12 -23.52 -32.19 1.12
N VAL A 13 -22.55 -33.12 1.03
CA VAL A 13 -21.36 -32.96 0.19
C VAL A 13 -21.79 -32.79 -1.27
N ALA A 14 -22.65 -33.67 -1.80
CA ALA A 14 -23.14 -33.58 -3.17
C ALA A 14 -23.87 -32.26 -3.45
N SER A 15 -24.72 -31.79 -2.54
CA SER A 15 -25.39 -30.48 -2.69
C SER A 15 -24.41 -29.31 -2.69
N GLY A 16 -23.26 -29.46 -2.03
CA GLY A 16 -22.17 -28.49 -2.05
C GLY A 16 -21.32 -28.55 -3.32
N THR A 17 -21.02 -29.74 -3.85
CA THR A 17 -20.16 -29.90 -5.05
C THR A 17 -20.90 -29.75 -6.37
N ILE A 18 -22.18 -30.14 -6.46
CA ILE A 18 -22.96 -30.12 -7.70
C ILE A 18 -22.94 -28.73 -8.38
N PRO A 19 -23.18 -27.60 -7.67
CA PRO A 19 -23.12 -26.28 -8.28
C PRO A 19 -21.74 -25.96 -8.91
N PHE A 20 -20.63 -26.34 -8.25
CA PHE A 20 -19.29 -26.13 -8.80
C PHE A 20 -19.04 -26.99 -10.04
N VAL A 21 -19.53 -28.23 -10.07
CA VAL A 21 -19.46 -29.07 -11.27
C VAL A 21 -20.23 -28.42 -12.42
N PHE A 22 -21.42 -27.88 -12.18
CA PHE A 22 -22.16 -27.16 -13.21
C PHE A 22 -21.45 -25.89 -13.67
N ILE A 23 -20.81 -25.14 -12.78
CA ILE A 23 -19.98 -23.98 -13.15
C ILE A 23 -18.81 -24.43 -14.03
N LEU A 24 -18.10 -25.50 -13.66
CA LEU A 24 -16.99 -26.03 -14.46
C LEU A 24 -17.45 -26.51 -15.84
N LEU A 25 -18.60 -27.19 -15.92
CA LEU A 25 -19.19 -27.61 -17.19
C LEU A 25 -19.62 -26.42 -18.05
N MET A 26 -20.22 -25.39 -17.44
CA MET A 26 -20.59 -24.15 -18.11
C MET A 26 -19.36 -23.42 -18.63
N MET A 27 -18.29 -23.30 -17.84
CA MET A 27 -17.02 -22.72 -18.29
C MET A 27 -16.40 -23.54 -19.42
N ALA A 28 -16.35 -24.87 -19.31
CA ALA A 28 -15.82 -25.73 -20.36
C ALA A 28 -16.63 -25.63 -21.68
N TYR A 29 -17.94 -25.41 -21.59
CA TYR A 29 -18.78 -25.15 -22.76
C TYR A 29 -18.47 -23.78 -23.36
N ILE A 30 -18.53 -22.71 -22.56
CA ILE A 30 -18.31 -21.32 -23.00
C ILE A 30 -16.92 -21.12 -23.61
N PHE A 31 -15.87 -21.66 -23.01
CA PHE A 31 -14.49 -21.57 -23.52
C PHE A 31 -14.12 -22.68 -24.52
N GLY A 32 -15.07 -23.54 -24.89
CA GLY A 32 -14.87 -24.64 -25.82
C GLY A 32 -15.89 -24.59 -26.96
N PRO A 33 -16.85 -25.53 -27.04
CA PRO A 33 -17.82 -25.57 -28.14
C PRO A 33 -18.70 -24.32 -28.30
N GLY A 34 -18.86 -23.53 -27.24
CA GLY A 34 -19.64 -22.30 -27.23
C GLY A 34 -18.81 -21.03 -27.41
N ALA A 35 -17.50 -21.13 -27.73
CA ALA A 35 -16.62 -19.97 -27.84
C ALA A 35 -17.08 -18.97 -28.92
N ASP A 36 -17.74 -19.44 -29.98
CA ASP A 36 -18.31 -18.57 -31.02
C ASP A 36 -19.38 -17.61 -30.48
N LEU A 37 -20.01 -17.94 -29.33
CA LEU A 37 -20.96 -17.04 -28.66
C LEU A 37 -20.25 -15.84 -27.99
N LEU A 38 -18.92 -15.88 -27.89
CA LEU A 38 -18.07 -14.84 -27.34
C LEU A 38 -17.28 -14.07 -28.40
N ASP A 39 -17.50 -14.33 -29.69
CA ASP A 39 -16.81 -13.63 -30.78
C ASP A 39 -17.40 -12.22 -30.98
N PHE A 40 -16.94 -11.28 -30.14
CA PHE A 40 -17.38 -9.88 -30.14
C PHE A 40 -16.48 -8.97 -30.99
N GLY A 41 -15.54 -9.53 -31.74
CA GLY A 41 -14.62 -8.79 -32.62
C GLY A 41 -13.16 -9.17 -32.43
N VAL A 42 -12.29 -8.41 -33.10
CA VAL A 42 -10.85 -8.65 -33.05
C VAL A 42 -10.27 -7.98 -31.80
N PRO A 43 -9.56 -8.71 -30.93
CA PRO A 43 -8.84 -8.10 -29.83
C PRO A 43 -7.82 -7.09 -30.34
N LEU A 44 -7.72 -5.94 -29.66
CA LEU A 44 -6.70 -4.94 -29.94
C LEU A 44 -5.40 -5.28 -29.19
N PRO A 45 -4.22 -4.89 -29.72
CA PRO A 45 -2.99 -4.97 -28.95
C PRO A 45 -3.08 -4.04 -27.73
N GLU A 46 -2.38 -4.39 -26.67
CA GLU A 46 -2.26 -3.53 -25.50
C GLU A 46 -0.89 -3.80 -24.86
N ILE A 47 -0.10 -2.74 -24.71
CA ILE A 47 1.16 -2.77 -23.96
C ILE A 47 1.13 -1.68 -22.91
N THR A 48 1.86 -1.90 -21.83
CA THR A 48 2.02 -0.92 -20.75
C THR A 48 3.51 -0.62 -20.58
N ILE A 49 3.86 0.66 -20.57
CA ILE A 49 5.21 1.13 -20.22
C ILE A 49 5.26 1.24 -18.68
N GLU A 50 5.76 0.20 -18.02
CA GLU A 50 5.72 0.08 -16.56
C GLU A 50 6.72 1.04 -15.90
N LYS A 51 7.92 1.17 -16.47
CA LYS A 51 9.04 1.93 -15.90
C LYS A 51 9.86 2.60 -17.01
N VAL A 52 10.37 3.80 -16.73
CA VAL A 52 11.34 4.50 -17.58
C VAL A 52 12.55 4.87 -16.72
N ASP A 53 13.71 4.35 -17.07
CA ASP A 53 14.99 4.64 -16.42
C ASP A 53 15.85 5.51 -17.34
N PHE A 54 16.41 6.59 -16.79
CA PHE A 54 17.31 7.49 -17.50
C PHE A 54 18.76 7.18 -17.07
N LEU A 55 19.58 6.73 -18.02
CA LEU A 55 20.91 6.17 -17.78
C LEU A 55 21.91 6.77 -18.77
N ASP A 56 22.85 7.60 -18.30
CA ASP A 56 23.87 8.24 -19.14
C ASP A 56 23.28 8.84 -20.44
N SER A 57 23.62 8.28 -21.61
CA SER A 57 23.12 8.69 -22.94
C SER A 57 22.01 7.76 -23.47
N GLU A 58 21.20 7.19 -22.59
CA GLU A 58 20.19 6.19 -22.91
C GLU A 58 18.93 6.35 -22.04
N ILE A 59 17.76 6.12 -22.64
CA ILE A 59 16.48 5.97 -21.95
C ILE A 59 16.03 4.51 -22.10
N GLN A 60 15.75 3.84 -20.99
CA GLN A 60 15.26 2.46 -20.95
C GLN A 60 13.80 2.40 -20.53
N ALA A 61 12.94 1.92 -21.42
CA ALA A 61 11.53 1.69 -21.14
C ALA A 61 11.26 0.20 -20.90
N THR A 62 10.75 -0.15 -19.73
CA THR A 62 10.27 -1.52 -19.44
C THR A 62 8.83 -1.65 -19.93
N VAL A 63 8.61 -2.50 -20.94
CA VAL A 63 7.34 -2.67 -21.63
C VAL A 63 6.79 -4.07 -21.36
N ARG A 64 5.52 -4.18 -20.95
CA ARG A 64 4.82 -5.45 -20.80
C ARG A 64 3.67 -5.55 -21.79
N ASN A 65 3.51 -6.71 -22.43
CA ASN A 65 2.28 -7.02 -23.15
C ASN A 65 1.17 -7.36 -22.16
N THR A 66 0.17 -6.49 -22.09
CA THR A 66 -0.95 -6.60 -21.15
C THR A 66 -2.25 -6.96 -21.85
N GLY A 67 -2.23 -6.93 -23.18
CA GLY A 67 -3.31 -7.31 -24.06
C GLY A 67 -3.55 -8.82 -24.15
N PRO A 68 -4.66 -9.21 -24.79
CA PRO A 68 -5.05 -10.61 -24.94
C PRO A 68 -4.30 -11.34 -26.08
N ILE A 69 -3.59 -10.61 -26.95
CA ILE A 69 -2.85 -11.14 -28.11
C ILE A 69 -1.36 -10.88 -27.98
N SER A 70 -0.53 -11.67 -28.66
CA SER A 70 0.90 -11.37 -28.79
C SER A 70 1.12 -10.16 -29.71
N VAL A 71 2.21 -9.44 -29.46
CA VAL A 71 2.57 -8.21 -30.16
C VAL A 71 4.06 -8.21 -30.49
N GLU A 72 4.44 -7.51 -31.54
CA GLU A 72 5.85 -7.27 -31.87
C GLU A 72 6.17 -5.77 -31.77
N ILE A 73 7.16 -5.40 -30.96
CA ILE A 73 7.60 -4.00 -30.85
C ILE A 73 8.31 -3.60 -32.15
N ALA A 74 7.78 -2.61 -32.85
CA ALA A 74 8.26 -2.18 -34.16
C ALA A 74 9.15 -0.93 -34.10
N MET A 75 8.80 0.06 -33.27
CA MET A 75 9.58 1.29 -33.14
C MET A 75 9.44 1.93 -31.75
N ALA A 76 10.39 2.79 -31.42
CA ALA A 76 10.35 3.66 -30.26
C ALA A 76 10.59 5.12 -30.67
N ASP A 77 10.01 6.05 -29.93
CA ASP A 77 10.19 7.48 -30.14
C ASP A 77 10.28 8.25 -28.81
N ILE A 78 10.94 9.40 -28.87
CA ILE A 78 11.06 10.35 -27.75
C ILE A 78 10.55 11.69 -28.25
N ASN A 79 9.50 12.23 -27.61
CA ASN A 79 8.86 13.48 -28.02
C ASN A 79 8.47 13.48 -29.52
N ASP A 80 7.82 12.39 -29.96
CA ASP A 80 7.40 12.12 -31.35
C ASP A 80 8.55 12.01 -32.37
N ARG A 81 9.80 11.86 -31.90
CA ARG A 81 10.97 11.65 -32.76
C ARG A 81 11.40 10.20 -32.68
N ILE A 82 11.22 9.48 -33.78
CA ILE A 82 11.63 8.08 -33.92
C ILE A 82 13.13 7.95 -33.65
N GLN A 83 13.48 7.03 -32.77
CA GLN A 83 14.86 6.69 -32.43
C GLN A 83 15.14 5.22 -32.76
N PRO A 84 16.38 4.88 -33.13
CA PRO A 84 16.79 3.48 -33.12
C PRO A 84 16.70 2.96 -31.69
N ALA A 85 16.15 1.77 -31.48
CA ALA A 85 16.08 1.14 -30.17
C ALA A 85 16.50 -0.33 -30.24
N ALA A 86 17.18 -0.80 -29.20
CA ALA A 86 17.42 -2.22 -28.98
C ALA A 86 16.34 -2.76 -28.03
N ILE A 87 15.83 -3.96 -28.30
CA ILE A 87 14.77 -4.58 -27.50
C ILE A 87 15.31 -5.90 -26.97
N GLU A 88 15.28 -6.07 -25.65
CA GLU A 88 15.82 -7.25 -24.95
C GLU A 88 14.74 -7.88 -24.06
N PRO A 89 14.59 -9.22 -24.01
CA PRO A 89 15.37 -10.23 -24.73
C PRO A 89 14.90 -10.47 -26.18
N ASP A 90 13.64 -10.15 -26.48
CA ASP A 90 13.01 -10.34 -27.79
C ASP A 90 12.00 -9.19 -28.03
N LYS A 91 11.79 -8.85 -29.30
CA LYS A 91 10.79 -7.87 -29.76
C LYS A 91 9.37 -8.45 -29.75
N HIS A 92 9.24 -9.77 -29.83
CA HIS A 92 7.98 -10.48 -29.72
C HIS A 92 7.62 -10.68 -28.25
N LEU A 93 6.44 -10.24 -27.86
CA LEU A 93 5.95 -10.36 -26.49
C LEU A 93 4.67 -11.19 -26.48
N GLU A 94 4.71 -12.38 -25.88
CA GLU A 94 3.50 -13.09 -25.48
C GLU A 94 2.81 -12.36 -24.33
N ARG A 95 1.56 -12.73 -24.06
CA ARG A 95 0.78 -12.09 -23.00
C ARG A 95 1.50 -12.19 -21.65
N TYR A 96 1.63 -11.04 -20.99
CA TYR A 96 2.35 -10.77 -19.74
C TYR A 96 3.88 -10.90 -19.80
N GLU A 97 4.47 -11.14 -20.96
CA GLU A 97 5.92 -11.03 -21.12
C GLU A 97 6.37 -9.56 -21.11
N THR A 98 7.63 -9.36 -20.72
CA THR A 98 8.24 -8.04 -20.56
C THR A 98 9.51 -7.96 -21.40
N ALA A 99 9.72 -6.82 -22.05
CA ALA A 99 10.98 -6.45 -22.68
C ALA A 99 11.47 -5.09 -22.19
N ILE A 100 12.77 -4.86 -22.30
CA ILE A 100 13.41 -3.56 -22.10
C ILE A 100 13.69 -2.98 -23.48
N VAL A 101 13.14 -1.79 -23.74
CA VAL A 101 13.38 -1.00 -24.94
C VAL A 101 14.43 0.06 -24.60
N ARG A 102 15.63 -0.13 -25.15
CA ARG A 102 16.83 0.67 -24.91
C ARG A 102 16.98 1.71 -26.02
N ILE A 103 16.76 2.97 -25.72
CA ILE A 103 16.69 4.08 -26.67
C ILE A 103 17.91 4.99 -26.45
N PRO A 104 18.94 4.96 -27.31
CA PRO A 104 20.07 5.88 -27.22
C PRO A 104 19.59 7.32 -27.42
N PHE A 105 19.66 8.12 -26.37
CA PHE A 105 19.14 9.48 -26.34
C PHE A 105 19.85 10.29 -25.25
N GLU A 106 20.37 11.46 -25.61
CA GLU A 106 20.93 12.43 -24.66
C GLU A 106 19.78 13.18 -23.98
N TRP A 107 19.62 13.01 -22.68
CA TRP A 107 18.55 13.62 -21.88
C TRP A 107 19.13 14.58 -20.84
N ASN A 108 18.28 15.50 -20.35
CA ASN A 108 18.63 16.42 -19.28
C ASN A 108 17.77 16.16 -18.04
N GLU A 109 18.36 16.33 -16.86
CA GLU A 109 17.64 16.27 -15.59
C GLU A 109 16.52 17.32 -15.52
N ALA A 110 15.41 16.94 -14.92
CA ALA A 110 14.21 17.76 -14.71
C ALA A 110 13.54 18.28 -16.00
N GLU A 111 13.84 17.69 -17.16
CA GLU A 111 13.07 17.91 -18.39
C GLU A 111 11.96 16.88 -18.56
N PRO A 112 10.79 17.27 -19.10
CA PRO A 112 9.73 16.32 -19.42
C PRO A 112 10.03 15.57 -20.71
N TYR A 113 9.65 14.29 -20.74
CA TYR A 113 9.78 13.43 -21.92
C TYR A 113 8.52 12.59 -22.14
N LEU A 114 8.09 12.52 -23.40
CA LEU A 114 7.06 11.60 -23.85
C LEU A 114 7.72 10.40 -24.54
N ILE A 115 7.63 9.23 -23.92
CA ILE A 115 8.21 7.99 -24.42
C ILE A 115 7.14 7.23 -25.19
N GLY A 116 7.34 7.04 -26.50
CA GLY A 116 6.41 6.32 -27.37
C GLY A 116 6.96 4.97 -27.81
N ILE A 117 6.09 3.95 -27.79
CA ILE A 117 6.36 2.60 -28.29
C ILE A 117 5.25 2.24 -29.28
N THR A 118 5.61 1.87 -30.51
CA THR A 118 4.64 1.41 -31.52
C THR A 118 4.85 -0.05 -31.84
N VAL A 119 3.77 -0.82 -31.89
CA VAL A 119 3.78 -2.25 -32.25
C VAL A 119 3.60 -2.45 -33.77
N ASP A 120 3.70 -3.68 -34.24
CA ASP A 120 3.72 -4.09 -35.64
C ASP A 120 2.46 -3.71 -36.44
N ASP A 121 1.31 -3.57 -35.79
CA ASP A 121 0.07 -3.12 -36.42
C ASP A 121 -0.03 -1.58 -36.56
N GLY A 122 0.96 -0.85 -36.05
CA GLY A 122 1.02 0.61 -36.07
C GLY A 122 0.35 1.30 -34.88
N THR A 123 -0.20 0.56 -33.92
CA THR A 123 -0.75 1.13 -32.68
C THR A 123 0.38 1.66 -31.80
N ARG A 124 0.27 2.92 -31.38
CA ARG A 124 1.25 3.61 -30.53
C ARG A 124 0.73 3.75 -29.10
N PHE A 125 1.60 3.46 -28.15
CA PHE A 125 1.40 3.62 -26.72
C PHE A 125 2.45 4.59 -26.19
N GLU A 126 2.08 5.44 -25.24
CA GLU A 126 2.97 6.48 -24.74
C GLU A 126 2.91 6.59 -23.22
N LYS A 127 4.01 7.08 -22.64
CA LYS A 127 4.09 7.44 -21.23
C LYS A 127 4.82 8.76 -21.10
N GLU A 128 4.19 9.72 -20.43
CA GLU A 128 4.80 10.99 -20.06
C GLU A 128 5.61 10.82 -18.78
N ILE A 129 6.82 11.37 -18.78
CA ILE A 129 7.64 11.56 -17.60
C ILE A 129 7.73 13.07 -17.39
N GLU A 130 7.13 13.56 -16.30
CA GLU A 130 7.07 15.01 -16.02
C GLU A 130 8.44 15.63 -15.77
N ALA A 131 9.35 14.88 -15.15
CA ALA A 131 10.71 15.31 -14.84
C ALA A 131 11.66 14.11 -14.88
N ALA A 132 12.54 14.07 -15.88
CA ALA A 132 13.57 13.04 -15.97
C ALA A 132 14.55 13.13 -14.80
N ALA A 133 14.94 11.98 -14.27
CA ALA A 133 15.92 11.87 -13.21
C ALA A 133 16.78 10.63 -13.40
N PRO A 134 18.06 10.68 -12.99
CA PRO A 134 18.95 9.53 -13.10
C PRO A 134 18.37 8.32 -12.39
N ALA A 135 18.43 7.16 -13.03
CA ALA A 135 18.02 5.91 -12.42
C ALA A 135 18.83 5.65 -11.14
N LEU A 136 18.17 5.17 -10.09
CA LEU A 136 18.83 4.88 -8.82
C LEU A 136 19.76 3.67 -8.94
N GLU A 137 21.04 3.87 -8.65
CA GLU A 137 21.97 2.77 -8.46
C GLU A 137 21.96 2.29 -7.01
N PRO A 138 21.85 0.97 -6.74
CA PRO A 138 21.81 0.42 -5.39
C PRO A 138 23.20 0.48 -4.74
N THR A 139 23.56 1.66 -4.23
CA THR A 139 24.80 1.93 -3.50
C THR A 139 24.58 1.91 -1.99
N LEU A 140 25.67 1.70 -1.24
CA LEU A 140 25.63 1.76 0.23
C LEU A 140 25.22 3.17 0.72
N ASP A 141 25.69 4.22 0.05
CA ASP A 141 25.37 5.61 0.41
C ASP A 141 23.87 5.89 0.24
N LEU A 142 23.27 5.43 -0.85
CA LEU A 142 21.82 5.54 -1.06
C LEU A 142 21.03 4.71 -0.04
N ALA A 143 21.51 3.51 0.31
CA ALA A 143 20.88 2.70 1.36
C ALA A 143 20.93 3.41 2.73
N ILE A 144 22.05 4.05 3.07
CA ILE A 144 22.17 4.86 4.28
C ILE A 144 21.24 6.07 4.22
N PHE A 145 21.16 6.76 3.08
CA PHE A 145 20.25 7.88 2.88
C PHE A 145 18.79 7.47 3.14
N PHE A 146 18.31 6.39 2.54
CA PHE A 146 16.95 5.90 2.81
C PHE A 146 16.73 5.47 4.25
N ALA A 147 17.73 4.90 4.91
CA ALA A 147 17.64 4.56 6.32
C ALA A 147 17.53 5.80 7.22
N ILE A 148 18.26 6.87 6.88
CA ILE A 148 18.16 8.16 7.56
C ILE A 148 16.76 8.74 7.37
N ILE A 149 16.26 8.81 6.14
CA ILE A 149 14.92 9.32 5.84
C ILE A 149 13.85 8.51 6.59
N GLY A 150 13.86 7.18 6.47
CA GLY A 150 12.93 6.32 7.21
C GLY A 150 13.02 6.48 8.73
N THR A 151 14.21 6.80 9.27
CA THR A 151 14.37 7.13 10.69
C THR A 151 13.73 8.47 11.05
N TYR A 152 13.89 9.51 10.22
CA TYR A 152 13.29 10.83 10.43
C TYR A 152 11.78 10.86 10.22
N VAL A 153 11.25 9.98 9.37
CA VAL A 153 9.81 9.91 9.06
C VAL A 153 9.08 8.95 10.00
N GLY A 154 9.61 7.74 10.21
CA GLY A 154 8.96 6.72 11.04
C GLY A 154 9.42 6.73 12.49
N VAL A 155 10.70 6.40 12.72
CA VAL A 155 11.21 6.11 14.07
C VAL A 155 11.16 7.32 15.01
N ILE A 156 11.76 8.44 14.62
CA ILE A 156 11.88 9.62 15.48
C ILE A 156 10.48 10.19 15.83
N PRO A 157 9.57 10.42 14.86
CA PRO A 157 8.26 10.97 15.15
C PRO A 157 7.44 10.07 16.08
N VAL A 158 7.37 8.76 15.81
CA VAL A 158 6.65 7.83 16.70
C VAL A 158 7.22 7.88 18.12
N MET A 159 8.56 7.91 18.27
CA MET A 159 9.22 8.03 19.58
C MET A 159 8.90 9.35 20.27
N ILE A 160 8.86 10.47 19.53
CA ILE A 160 8.41 11.76 20.04
C ILE A 160 6.98 11.65 20.55
N GLY A 161 6.07 11.04 19.78
CA GLY A 161 4.69 10.81 20.19
C GLY A 161 4.56 10.02 21.50
N LEU A 162 5.43 9.03 21.72
CA LEU A 162 5.45 8.25 22.97
C LEU A 162 5.80 9.12 24.20
N LEU A 163 6.48 10.27 24.03
CA LEU A 163 6.78 11.21 25.10
C LEU A 163 5.54 11.90 25.69
N TRP A 164 4.36 11.79 25.04
CA TRP A 164 3.10 12.27 25.60
C TRP A 164 2.56 11.37 26.71
N LEU A 165 3.14 10.19 26.95
CA LEU A 165 2.69 9.24 27.98
C LEU A 165 2.52 9.85 29.39
N PRO A 166 3.44 10.68 29.94
CA PRO A 166 3.26 11.30 31.25
C PRO A 166 2.09 12.28 31.29
N PHE A 167 1.79 12.95 30.18
CA PHE A 167 0.65 13.84 30.03
C PHE A 167 -0.66 13.05 29.99
N ILE A 168 -0.71 12.02 29.14
CA ILE A 168 -1.88 11.12 28.98
C ILE A 168 -2.29 10.47 30.31
N ARG A 169 -1.32 10.16 31.19
CA ARG A 169 -1.60 9.60 32.52
C ARG A 169 -2.29 10.56 33.50
N LYS A 170 -2.17 11.88 33.29
CA LYS A 170 -2.64 12.91 34.23
C LYS A 170 -3.97 13.54 33.82
N ILE A 171 -4.40 13.35 32.58
CA ILE A 171 -5.62 13.97 32.07
C ILE A 171 -6.88 13.22 32.49
N SER A 172 -8.01 13.94 32.55
CA SER A 172 -9.34 13.37 32.81
C SER A 172 -9.74 12.35 31.73
N LYS A 173 -10.61 11.40 32.09
CA LYS A 173 -11.19 10.39 31.16
C LYS A 173 -11.75 10.99 29.87
N GLN A 174 -12.47 12.12 29.95
CA GLN A 174 -13.02 12.80 28.77
C GLN A 174 -11.93 13.31 27.81
N LYS A 175 -10.93 14.02 28.34
CA LYS A 175 -9.76 14.47 27.56
C LYS A 175 -8.99 13.29 26.96
N TYR A 176 -8.83 12.21 27.71
CA TYR A 176 -8.19 10.99 27.24
C TYR A 176 -8.92 10.38 26.04
N HIS A 177 -10.25 10.25 26.11
CA HIS A 177 -11.06 9.79 24.97
C HIS A 177 -11.02 10.76 23.79
N PHE A 178 -10.99 12.07 24.04
CA PHE A 178 -10.82 13.08 22.99
C PHE A 178 -9.52 12.86 22.22
N PHE A 179 -8.37 12.73 22.90
CA PHE A 179 -7.09 12.52 22.23
C PHE A 179 -7.01 11.17 21.50
N LEU A 180 -7.62 10.11 22.05
CA LEU A 180 -7.70 8.83 21.34
C LEU A 180 -8.56 8.91 20.07
N ALA A 181 -9.70 9.58 20.16
CA ALA A 181 -10.57 9.77 19.01
C ALA A 181 -9.95 10.72 17.98
N LEU A 182 -9.19 11.73 18.43
CA LEU A 182 -8.34 12.58 17.61
C LEU A 182 -7.39 11.72 16.77
N THR A 183 -6.61 10.84 17.40
CA THR A 183 -5.71 9.94 16.67
C THR A 183 -6.47 9.02 15.70
N ALA A 184 -7.63 8.49 16.09
CA ALA A 184 -8.45 7.68 15.18
C ALA A 184 -8.98 8.49 13.97
N GLY A 185 -9.28 9.77 14.15
CA GLY A 185 -9.66 10.68 13.07
C GLY A 185 -8.49 11.02 12.14
N LEU A 186 -7.30 11.31 12.70
CA LEU A 186 -6.08 11.50 11.92
C LEU A 186 -5.78 10.27 11.06
N LEU A 187 -5.83 9.08 11.68
CA LEU A 187 -5.63 7.80 11.01
C LEU A 187 -6.70 7.53 9.94
N LEU A 188 -7.97 7.90 10.15
CA LEU A 188 -9.00 7.69 9.13
C LEU A 188 -8.66 8.47 7.86
N PHE A 189 -8.26 9.73 8.00
CA PHE A 189 -7.85 10.55 6.86
C PHE A 189 -6.72 9.85 6.09
N LEU A 190 -5.72 9.33 6.81
CA LEU A 190 -4.57 8.66 6.22
C LEU A 190 -4.90 7.31 5.58
N GLY A 191 -5.86 6.59 6.14
CA GLY A 191 -6.37 5.37 5.51
C GLY A 191 -7.06 5.67 4.19
N ILE A 192 -7.70 6.84 4.05
CA ILE A 192 -8.30 7.28 2.79
C ILE A 192 -7.21 7.73 1.81
N ASP A 193 -6.27 8.55 2.27
CA ASP A 193 -5.10 9.01 1.50
C ASP A 193 -4.29 7.83 0.92
N SER A 194 -4.02 6.81 1.74
CA SER A 194 -3.34 5.58 1.28
C SER A 194 -4.15 4.78 0.25
N ILE A 195 -5.49 4.85 0.29
CA ILE A 195 -6.33 4.24 -0.76
C ILE A 195 -6.22 5.07 -2.04
N GLU A 196 -6.32 6.39 -1.94
CA GLU A 196 -6.23 7.31 -3.07
C GLU A 196 -4.91 7.13 -3.82
N GLU A 197 -3.78 7.17 -3.10
CA GLU A 197 -2.44 6.93 -3.66
C GLU A 197 -2.35 5.55 -4.33
N ALA A 198 -2.89 4.50 -3.70
CA ALA A 198 -2.88 3.15 -4.30
C ALA A 198 -3.70 3.08 -5.60
N LEU A 199 -4.78 3.85 -5.69
CA LEU A 199 -5.62 3.94 -6.89
C LEU A 199 -4.96 4.79 -7.98
N GLU A 200 -4.27 5.86 -7.62
CA GLU A 200 -3.51 6.71 -8.53
C GLU A 200 -2.34 5.94 -9.16
N VAL A 201 -1.49 5.31 -8.34
CA VAL A 201 -0.40 4.44 -8.84
C VAL A 201 -0.95 3.31 -9.71
N SER A 202 -2.12 2.77 -9.36
CA SER A 202 -2.78 1.78 -10.20
C SER A 202 -3.23 2.35 -11.55
N ALA A 203 -3.81 3.54 -11.58
CA ALA A 203 -4.34 4.13 -12.80
C ALA A 203 -3.22 4.55 -13.76
N GLU A 204 -2.09 5.03 -13.22
CA GLU A 204 -0.98 5.57 -14.02
C GLU A 204 0.04 4.51 -14.45
N SER A 205 0.22 3.47 -13.64
CA SER A 205 1.36 2.56 -13.79
C SER A 205 1.02 1.08 -13.78
N LEU A 206 -0.25 0.70 -13.54
CA LEU A 206 -0.71 -0.68 -13.76
C LEU A 206 -1.57 -0.76 -15.01
N ALA A 207 -1.43 -1.88 -15.71
CA ALA A 207 -2.31 -2.20 -16.81
C ALA A 207 -3.73 -2.49 -16.34
N ASP A 208 -4.72 -2.09 -17.13
CA ASP A 208 -6.14 -2.31 -16.86
C ASP A 208 -6.48 -3.79 -16.65
N SER A 209 -5.74 -4.69 -17.31
CA SER A 209 -5.85 -6.14 -17.15
C SER A 209 -5.73 -6.63 -15.70
N PHE A 210 -5.00 -5.91 -14.84
CA PHE A 210 -4.83 -6.25 -13.43
C PHE A 210 -6.00 -5.82 -12.54
N ASN A 211 -6.93 -5.01 -13.08
CA ASN A 211 -8.09 -4.49 -12.38
C ASN A 211 -7.72 -3.91 -11.01
N GLY A 212 -6.87 -2.88 -11.02
CA GLY A 212 -6.19 -2.45 -9.81
C GLY A 212 -7.12 -1.89 -8.72
N VAL A 213 -8.31 -1.37 -9.07
CA VAL A 213 -9.36 -1.03 -8.09
C VAL A 213 -9.76 -2.27 -7.27
N LEU A 214 -10.02 -3.41 -7.92
CA LEU A 214 -10.35 -4.65 -7.24
C LEU A 214 -9.16 -5.24 -6.49
N LEU A 215 -7.94 -5.07 -7.00
CA LEU A 215 -6.71 -5.43 -6.30
C LEU A 215 -6.59 -4.67 -4.98
N VAL A 216 -6.69 -3.34 -5.00
CA VAL A 216 -6.64 -2.48 -3.80
C VAL A 216 -7.70 -2.91 -2.80
N ALA A 217 -8.96 -3.05 -3.23
CA ALA A 217 -10.05 -3.45 -2.35
C ALA A 217 -9.82 -4.83 -1.71
N THR A 218 -9.34 -5.80 -2.50
CA THR A 218 -9.08 -7.17 -2.03
C THR A 218 -7.96 -7.21 -1.02
N VAL A 219 -6.83 -6.56 -1.32
CA VAL A 219 -5.65 -6.53 -0.46
C VAL A 219 -5.94 -5.79 0.84
N LEU A 220 -6.64 -4.65 0.76
CA LEU A 220 -7.08 -3.88 1.93
C LEU A 220 -7.96 -4.74 2.86
N ILE A 221 -8.97 -5.42 2.31
CA ILE A 221 -9.88 -6.26 3.10
C ILE A 221 -9.11 -7.42 3.74
N PHE A 222 -8.22 -8.09 2.99
CA PHE A 222 -7.41 -9.18 3.54
C PHE A 222 -6.44 -8.71 4.61
N SER A 223 -5.79 -7.57 4.43
CA SER A 223 -4.92 -6.96 5.45
C SER A 223 -5.71 -6.67 6.73
N PHE A 224 -6.85 -5.97 6.59
CA PHE A 224 -7.74 -5.66 7.71
C PHE A 224 -8.20 -6.92 8.45
N LEU A 225 -8.74 -7.91 7.73
CA LEU A 225 -9.26 -9.15 8.33
C LEU A 225 -8.15 -10.01 8.95
N GLY A 226 -6.99 -10.10 8.30
CA GLY A 226 -5.83 -10.84 8.78
C GLY A 226 -5.28 -10.26 10.08
N LEU A 227 -5.13 -8.94 10.15
CA LEU A 227 -4.71 -8.23 11.36
C LEU A 227 -5.79 -8.28 12.44
N TYR A 228 -7.06 -8.16 12.08
CA TYR A 228 -8.18 -8.28 13.01
C TYR A 228 -8.18 -9.67 13.68
N TYR A 229 -8.08 -10.73 12.88
CA TYR A 229 -8.05 -12.10 13.37
C TYR A 229 -6.83 -12.39 14.25
N THR A 230 -5.65 -11.99 13.77
CA THR A 230 -4.39 -12.17 14.51
C THR A 230 -4.39 -11.38 15.81
N GLY A 231 -4.99 -10.19 15.78
CA GLY A 231 -5.13 -9.32 16.92
C GLY A 231 -6.04 -9.88 18.01
N GLU A 232 -7.24 -10.34 17.66
CA GLU A 232 -8.13 -10.99 18.63
C GLU A 232 -7.46 -12.22 19.26
N LYS A 233 -6.75 -13.04 18.47
CA LYS A 233 -5.95 -14.17 18.99
C LYS A 233 -4.85 -13.73 19.96
N LEU A 234 -4.17 -12.61 19.67
CA LEU A 234 -3.11 -12.09 20.53
C LEU A 234 -3.67 -11.65 21.89
N VAL A 235 -4.81 -10.95 21.89
CA VAL A 235 -5.51 -10.52 23.10
C VAL A 235 -6.02 -11.71 23.90
N ASP A 236 -6.54 -12.75 23.25
CA ASP A 236 -6.98 -13.96 23.93
C ASP A 236 -5.82 -14.74 24.56
N ARG A 237 -4.68 -14.85 23.86
CA ARG A 237 -3.47 -15.45 24.43
C ARG A 237 -2.90 -14.65 25.60
N ALA A 238 -3.08 -13.32 25.60
CA ALA A 238 -2.67 -12.47 26.70
C ALA A 238 -3.33 -12.89 28.02
N LYS A 239 -4.60 -13.35 27.99
CA LYS A 239 -5.33 -13.85 29.18
C LYS A 239 -4.67 -15.06 29.84
N SER A 240 -3.90 -15.85 29.09
CA SER A 240 -3.23 -17.07 29.56
C SER A 240 -1.71 -16.89 29.71
N SER A 241 -1.18 -15.68 29.54
CA SER A 241 0.25 -15.39 29.54
C SER A 241 0.62 -14.33 30.59
N LYS A 242 1.91 -13.99 30.72
CA LYS A 242 2.38 -12.85 31.53
C LYS A 242 2.16 -11.49 30.85
N LEU A 243 1.63 -11.45 29.63
CA LEU A 243 1.36 -10.22 28.88
C LEU A 243 0.02 -9.64 29.33
N THR A 244 0.01 -8.39 29.79
CA THR A 244 -1.25 -7.75 30.17
C THR A 244 -2.02 -7.30 28.93
N LYS A 245 -3.35 -7.18 29.06
CA LYS A 245 -4.24 -6.76 27.97
C LYS A 245 -3.84 -5.41 27.35
N PRO A 246 -3.48 -4.35 28.12
CA PRO A 246 -3.05 -3.09 27.52
C PRO A 246 -1.75 -3.21 26.72
N VAL A 247 -0.80 -4.03 27.17
CA VAL A 247 0.45 -4.29 26.42
C VAL A 247 0.16 -5.02 25.11
N ALA A 248 -0.76 -6.00 25.13
CA ALA A 248 -1.18 -6.70 23.92
C ALA A 248 -1.84 -5.74 22.90
N ILE A 249 -2.70 -4.83 23.37
CA ILE A 249 -3.34 -3.82 22.51
C ILE A 249 -2.32 -2.83 21.95
N ALA A 250 -1.41 -2.34 22.78
CA ALA A 250 -0.33 -1.46 22.33
C ALA A 250 0.56 -2.12 21.26
N LEU A 251 0.85 -3.42 21.43
CA LEU A 251 1.59 -4.20 20.44
C LEU A 251 0.81 -4.36 19.12
N MET A 252 -0.50 -4.63 19.17
CA MET A 252 -1.34 -4.67 17.96
C MET A 252 -1.32 -3.33 17.22
N ILE A 253 -1.50 -2.23 17.95
CA ILE A 253 -1.46 -0.87 17.40
C ILE A 253 -0.10 -0.63 16.76
N SER A 254 0.99 -1.00 17.44
CA SER A 254 2.36 -0.83 16.91
C SER A 254 2.61 -1.64 15.64
N ILE A 255 2.08 -2.86 15.54
CA ILE A 255 2.22 -3.70 14.34
C ILE A 255 1.42 -3.12 13.18
N GLY A 256 0.17 -2.69 13.43
CA GLY A 256 -0.68 -2.11 12.40
C GLY A 256 -0.10 -0.81 11.85
N ILE A 257 0.36 0.08 12.75
CA ILE A 257 1.13 1.28 12.38
C ILE A 257 2.39 0.88 11.60
N GLY A 258 3.18 -0.09 12.08
CA GLY A 258 4.37 -0.54 11.36
C GLY A 258 4.12 -0.98 9.93
N LEU A 259 3.00 -1.65 9.65
CA LEU A 259 2.63 -2.00 8.28
C LEU A 259 2.22 -0.79 7.44
N HIS A 260 1.64 0.24 8.05
CA HIS A 260 1.35 1.50 7.39
C HIS A 260 2.63 2.28 7.06
N ASN A 261 3.52 2.47 8.03
CA ASN A 261 4.77 3.22 7.83
C ASN A 261 5.71 2.49 6.85
N PHE A 262 5.58 1.17 6.68
CA PHE A 262 6.22 0.47 5.57
C PHE A 262 5.74 1.01 4.21
N GLY A 263 4.44 1.20 4.04
CA GLY A 263 3.85 1.80 2.84
C GLY A 263 4.32 3.24 2.61
N GLU A 264 4.37 4.06 3.66
CA GLU A 264 4.93 5.43 3.60
C GLU A 264 6.39 5.44 3.15
N GLY A 265 7.21 4.57 3.75
CA GLY A 265 8.59 4.40 3.36
C GLY A 265 8.70 4.05 1.88
N LEU A 266 7.87 3.10 1.42
CA LEU A 266 7.82 2.69 0.02
C LEU A 266 7.47 3.84 -0.91
N ALA A 267 6.47 4.66 -0.57
CA ALA A 267 6.09 5.84 -1.33
C ALA A 267 7.25 6.85 -1.42
N ILE A 268 7.95 7.12 -0.30
CA ILE A 268 9.12 8.00 -0.30
C ILE A 268 10.25 7.44 -1.16
N GLY A 269 10.57 6.15 -1.03
CA GLY A 269 11.60 5.49 -1.83
C GLY A 269 11.31 5.59 -3.33
N ALA A 270 10.05 5.37 -3.70
CA ALA A 270 9.55 5.48 -5.07
C ALA A 270 9.64 6.93 -5.59
N ALA A 271 9.16 7.90 -4.81
CA ALA A 271 9.17 9.32 -5.16
C ALA A 271 10.60 9.85 -5.39
N VAL A 272 11.54 9.45 -4.54
CA VAL A 272 12.96 9.76 -4.72
C VAL A 272 13.51 9.08 -5.97
N GLY A 273 13.10 7.84 -6.25
CA GLY A 273 13.49 7.13 -7.47
C GLY A 273 12.95 7.70 -8.76
N MET A 274 11.79 8.37 -8.71
CA MET A 274 11.25 9.16 -9.81
C MET A 274 11.91 10.55 -9.92
N GLY A 275 12.78 10.92 -8.97
CA GLY A 275 13.42 12.24 -8.92
C GLY A 275 12.48 13.40 -8.64
N SER A 276 11.25 13.13 -8.18
CA SER A 276 10.30 14.19 -7.83
C SER A 276 10.64 14.78 -6.47
N VAL A 277 11.46 15.83 -6.48
CA VAL A 277 11.95 16.50 -5.26
C VAL A 277 10.81 17.11 -4.45
N ALA A 278 9.86 17.77 -5.13
CA ALA A 278 8.72 18.41 -4.48
C ALA A 278 7.81 17.37 -3.81
N PHE A 279 7.44 16.31 -4.55
CA PHE A 279 6.60 15.22 -4.03
C PHE A 279 7.30 14.48 -2.88
N SER A 280 8.58 14.14 -3.03
CA SER A 280 9.36 13.50 -1.96
C SER A 280 9.39 14.36 -0.69
N THR A 281 9.57 15.68 -0.83
CA THR A 281 9.59 16.60 0.31
C THR A 281 8.23 16.70 1.00
N PHE A 282 7.16 16.79 0.21
CA PHE A 282 5.78 16.77 0.70
C PHE A 282 5.52 15.50 1.53
N LEU A 283 5.82 14.32 0.98
CA LEU A 283 5.65 13.04 1.66
C LEU A 283 6.45 12.97 2.96
N ILE A 284 7.74 13.34 2.94
CA ILE A 284 8.61 13.28 4.13
C ILE A 284 8.07 14.16 5.26
N ILE A 285 7.65 15.39 4.96
CA ILE A 285 7.14 16.33 5.97
C ILE A 285 5.76 15.89 6.46
N GLY A 286 4.84 15.59 5.54
CA GLY A 286 3.50 15.14 5.86
C GLY A 286 3.52 13.90 6.76
N PHE A 287 4.32 12.91 6.39
CA PHE A 287 4.42 11.66 7.14
C PHE A 287 5.11 11.85 8.49
N ALA A 288 6.18 12.63 8.58
CA ALA A 288 6.82 12.90 9.86
C ALA A 288 5.85 13.60 10.85
N LEU A 289 5.01 14.51 10.37
CA LEU A 289 4.03 15.21 11.22
C LEU A 289 2.97 14.24 11.77
N HIS A 290 2.39 13.39 10.93
CA HIS A 290 1.35 12.47 11.41
C HIS A 290 1.90 11.34 12.29
N ASN A 291 3.15 10.89 12.07
CA ASN A 291 3.74 9.74 12.78
C ASN A 291 4.03 10.12 14.23
N THR A 292 4.18 11.41 14.49
CA THR A 292 4.21 11.95 15.85
C THR A 292 2.90 11.66 16.62
N THR A 293 1.76 11.66 15.94
CA THR A 293 0.45 11.43 16.58
C THR A 293 0.17 9.94 16.80
N GLU A 294 0.79 9.06 16.04
CA GLU A 294 0.66 7.60 16.19
C GLU A 294 1.30 7.07 17.47
N GLY A 295 2.38 7.72 17.93
CA GLY A 295 2.95 7.44 19.24
C GLY A 295 1.95 7.65 20.38
N ILE A 296 0.96 8.54 20.24
CA ILE A 296 -0.14 8.72 21.21
C ILE A 296 -1.04 7.49 21.23
N ALA A 297 -1.37 6.91 20.07
CA ALA A 297 -2.19 5.69 20.00
C ALA A 297 -1.52 4.52 20.71
N ILE A 298 -0.20 4.37 20.60
CA ILE A 298 0.57 3.33 21.28
C ILE A 298 0.68 3.64 22.79
N ALA A 299 1.00 4.88 23.15
CA ALA A 299 1.15 5.31 24.54
C ALA A 299 -0.16 5.19 25.33
N SER A 300 -1.30 5.30 24.66
CA SER A 300 -2.61 5.34 25.28
C SER A 300 -2.98 4.08 26.10
N PRO A 301 -3.01 2.87 25.54
CA PRO A 301 -3.21 1.65 26.35
C PRO A 301 -2.05 1.45 27.35
N MET A 302 -0.81 1.80 26.99
CA MET A 302 0.34 1.72 27.89
C MET A 302 0.26 2.65 29.11
N SER A 303 -0.59 3.68 29.07
CA SER A 303 -0.86 4.56 30.21
C SER A 303 -1.47 3.82 31.40
N ARG A 304 -2.14 2.69 31.16
CA ARG A 304 -2.76 1.82 32.18
C ARG A 304 -1.80 0.84 32.84
N GLU A 305 -0.54 0.83 32.40
CA GLU A 305 0.50 -0.07 32.89
C GLU A 305 1.58 0.68 33.67
N LYS A 306 2.34 -0.07 34.47
CA LYS A 306 3.58 0.45 35.06
C LYS A 306 4.54 0.83 33.93
N LEU A 307 5.20 1.99 34.05
CA LEU A 307 6.12 2.46 33.02
C LEU A 307 7.28 1.48 32.84
N MET A 308 7.43 0.96 31.62
CA MET A 308 8.55 0.12 31.22
C MET A 308 9.13 0.72 29.94
N ILE A 309 10.12 1.61 30.08
CA ILE A 309 10.71 2.39 28.97
C ILE A 309 11.17 1.48 27.84
N GLY A 310 11.82 0.35 28.16
CA GLY A 310 12.25 -0.62 27.15
C GLY A 310 11.11 -1.24 26.33
N LYS A 311 9.95 -1.50 26.94
CA LYS A 311 8.77 -2.00 26.19
C LYS A 311 8.19 -0.92 25.29
N LEU A 312 8.13 0.32 25.79
CA LEU A 312 7.61 1.46 25.04
C LEU A 312 8.50 1.77 23.84
N ALA A 313 9.82 1.77 24.03
CA ALA A 313 10.78 1.93 22.94
C ALA A 313 10.70 0.77 21.93
N ALA A 314 10.56 -0.48 22.39
CA ALA A 314 10.37 -1.61 21.48
C ALA A 314 9.11 -1.46 20.62
N MET A 315 8.00 -1.01 21.20
CA MET A 315 6.77 -0.71 20.45
C MET A 315 6.96 0.42 19.45
N GLY A 316 7.64 1.50 19.83
CA GLY A 316 7.98 2.59 18.91
C GLY A 316 8.86 2.12 17.75
N MET A 317 9.80 1.19 17.99
CA MET A 317 10.61 0.60 16.92
C MET A 317 9.78 -0.29 15.99
N ILE A 318 8.86 -1.10 16.54
CA ILE A 318 7.96 -1.93 15.72
C ILE A 318 7.08 -1.08 14.81
N ALA A 319 6.64 0.08 15.28
CA ALA A 319 5.85 1.03 14.53
C ALA A 319 6.68 1.84 13.51
N GLY A 320 7.82 2.42 13.92
CA GLY A 320 8.54 3.37 13.06
C GLY A 320 9.63 2.75 12.17
N ALA A 321 10.29 1.67 12.57
CA ALA A 321 11.40 1.09 11.80
C ALA A 321 10.98 0.52 10.42
N PRO A 322 9.76 -0.02 10.24
CA PRO A 322 9.27 -0.44 8.93
C PRO A 322 9.38 0.61 7.82
N ALA A 323 9.33 1.91 8.13
CA ALA A 323 9.55 2.98 7.14
C ALA A 323 10.92 2.91 6.46
N ILE A 324 11.96 2.45 7.17
CA ILE A 324 13.30 2.26 6.59
C ILE A 324 13.25 1.16 5.54
N PHE A 325 12.62 0.03 5.87
CA PHE A 325 12.50 -1.10 4.94
C PHE A 325 11.60 -0.75 3.76
N GLY A 326 10.53 0.00 3.99
CA GLY A 326 9.70 0.59 2.96
C GLY A 326 10.53 1.41 1.98
N ALA A 327 11.32 2.37 2.49
CA ALA A 327 12.17 3.23 1.66
C ALA A 327 13.19 2.47 0.82
N TRP A 328 13.79 1.42 1.38
CA TRP A 328 14.66 0.53 0.59
C TRP A 328 13.91 -0.23 -0.50
N VAL A 329 12.74 -0.79 -0.19
CA VAL A 329 11.95 -1.53 -1.19
C VAL A 329 11.46 -0.58 -2.28
N GLY A 330 10.93 0.58 -1.92
CA GLY A 330 10.47 1.61 -2.85
C GLY A 330 11.60 2.21 -3.67
N GLY A 331 12.81 2.34 -3.13
CA GLY A 331 13.94 2.92 -3.85
C GLY A 331 14.72 1.93 -4.72
N PHE A 332 14.84 0.67 -4.31
CA PHE A 332 15.70 -0.31 -5.02
C PHE A 332 14.94 -1.36 -5.82
N VAL A 333 13.70 -1.68 -5.43
CA VAL A 333 12.91 -2.78 -6.00
C VAL A 333 11.51 -2.29 -6.33
N TYR A 334 11.42 -1.06 -6.83
CA TYR A 334 10.13 -0.46 -7.18
C TYR A 334 9.44 -1.29 -8.27
N SER A 335 8.17 -1.60 -8.02
CA SER A 335 7.25 -2.16 -9.00
C SER A 335 5.88 -1.55 -8.73
N PRO A 336 5.17 -1.02 -9.74
CA PRO A 336 3.83 -0.48 -9.54
C PRO A 336 2.89 -1.47 -8.85
N PHE A 337 2.95 -2.76 -9.25
CA PHE A 337 2.12 -3.81 -8.69
C PHE A 337 2.36 -4.03 -7.20
N THR A 338 3.64 -4.14 -6.82
CA THR A 338 4.04 -4.30 -5.43
C THR A 338 3.70 -3.06 -4.59
N SER A 339 3.81 -1.87 -5.17
CA SER A 339 3.47 -0.60 -4.51
C SER A 339 1.99 -0.52 -4.17
N VAL A 340 1.12 -0.81 -5.14
CA VAL A 340 -0.34 -0.87 -4.93
C VAL A 340 -0.71 -1.87 -3.84
N ILE A 341 -0.06 -3.05 -3.81
CA ILE A 341 -0.27 -4.04 -2.76
C ILE A 341 0.13 -3.48 -1.38
N PHE A 342 1.32 -2.90 -1.23
CA PHE A 342 1.79 -2.45 0.07
C PHE A 342 1.02 -1.23 0.60
N LEU A 343 0.66 -0.29 -0.27
CA LEU A 343 -0.21 0.84 0.09
C LEU A 343 -1.58 0.33 0.57
N ALA A 344 -2.18 -0.61 -0.15
CA ALA A 344 -3.45 -1.24 0.26
C ALA A 344 -3.32 -2.04 1.57
N ILE A 345 -2.19 -2.74 1.80
CA ILE A 345 -1.89 -3.39 3.09
C ILE A 345 -1.87 -2.35 4.21
N GLY A 346 -1.17 -1.24 4.00
CA GLY A 346 -1.06 -0.13 4.94
C GLY A 346 -2.44 0.45 5.28
N ALA A 347 -3.26 0.78 4.28
CA ALA A 347 -4.62 1.26 4.48
C ALA A 347 -5.45 0.27 5.32
N GLY A 348 -5.44 -1.02 4.96
CA GLY A 348 -6.13 -2.07 5.71
C GLY A 348 -5.66 -2.20 7.17
N ALA A 349 -4.36 -2.00 7.40
CA ALA A 349 -3.78 -1.98 8.74
C ALA A 349 -4.26 -0.78 9.57
N ILE A 350 -4.32 0.41 8.97
CA ILE A 350 -4.85 1.60 9.63
C ILE A 350 -6.32 1.41 10.04
N PHE A 351 -7.18 0.94 9.14
CA PHE A 351 -8.58 0.68 9.48
C PHE A 351 -8.71 -0.31 10.64
N GLN A 352 -7.83 -1.30 10.70
CA GLN A 352 -7.78 -2.24 11.80
C GLN A 352 -7.37 -1.56 13.11
N VAL A 353 -6.36 -0.70 13.09
CA VAL A 353 -5.91 0.08 14.25
C VAL A 353 -7.02 1.02 14.75
N ILE A 354 -7.71 1.72 13.85
CA ILE A 354 -8.86 2.57 14.19
C ILE A 354 -9.92 1.76 14.94
N LEU A 355 -10.26 0.58 14.42
CA LEU A 355 -11.22 -0.30 15.08
C LEU A 355 -10.75 -0.73 16.48
N VAL A 356 -9.46 -1.02 16.66
CA VAL A 356 -8.88 -1.34 17.97
C VAL A 356 -8.99 -0.15 18.93
N ILE A 357 -8.68 1.07 18.48
CA ILE A 357 -8.80 2.28 19.29
C ILE A 357 -10.26 2.53 19.68
N LEU A 358 -11.21 2.44 18.74
CA LEU A 358 -12.62 2.64 19.02
C LEU A 358 -13.17 1.58 19.98
N LYS A 359 -12.78 0.30 19.82
CA LYS A 359 -13.11 -0.76 20.78
C LYS A 359 -12.54 -0.46 22.17
N TRP A 360 -11.31 0.07 22.25
CA TRP A 360 -10.67 0.44 23.51
C TRP A 360 -11.42 1.58 24.22
N ILE A 361 -11.74 2.66 23.50
CA ILE A 361 -12.56 3.77 24.02
C ILE A 361 -13.91 3.24 24.54
N ASN A 362 -14.56 2.37 23.77
CA ASN A 362 -15.86 1.82 24.13
C ASN A 362 -15.80 0.95 25.40
N GLN A 363 -14.70 0.21 25.60
CA GLN A 363 -14.49 -0.65 26.77
C GLN A 363 -14.12 0.14 28.03
N GLU A 364 -13.37 1.23 27.91
CA GLU A 364 -13.05 2.10 29.06
C GLU A 364 -14.19 3.07 29.40
N GLY A 365 -14.99 3.48 28.42
CA GLY A 365 -16.15 4.37 28.56
C GLY A 365 -17.39 3.71 29.15
N ASP A 366 -18.50 4.44 29.10
CA ASP A 366 -19.82 3.94 29.51
C ASP A 366 -20.50 3.15 28.36
N LYS A 367 -19.68 2.47 27.53
CA LYS A 367 -20.08 1.77 26.30
C LYS A 367 -20.79 2.66 25.27
N THR A 368 -20.38 3.93 25.17
CA THR A 368 -20.90 4.88 24.18
C THR A 368 -19.76 5.56 23.43
N LEU A 369 -19.85 5.55 22.09
CA LEU A 369 -18.94 6.30 21.20
C LEU A 369 -19.48 7.69 20.86
N SER A 370 -20.73 7.99 21.22
CA SER A 370 -21.43 9.24 20.91
C SER A 370 -21.11 10.40 21.85
N SER A 371 -20.15 10.25 22.77
CA SER A 371 -19.77 11.34 23.67
C SER A 371 -19.17 12.52 22.89
N ALA A 372 -19.45 13.75 23.33
CA ALA A 372 -18.94 14.96 22.68
C ALA A 372 -17.41 14.96 22.55
N ALA A 373 -16.69 14.41 23.52
CA ALA A 373 -15.23 14.27 23.48
C ALA A 373 -14.76 13.36 22.33
N VAL A 374 -15.42 12.22 22.11
CA VAL A 374 -15.05 11.29 21.03
C VAL A 374 -15.37 11.88 19.67
N VAL A 375 -16.60 12.40 19.49
CA VAL A 375 -17.02 12.96 18.20
C VAL A 375 -16.18 14.19 17.83
N SER A 376 -15.97 15.12 18.77
CA SER A 376 -15.14 16.31 18.51
C SER A 376 -13.68 15.94 18.27
N GLY A 377 -13.12 14.98 19.03
CA GLY A 377 -11.76 14.50 18.79
C GLY A 377 -11.61 13.97 17.37
N PHE A 378 -12.50 13.05 16.97
CA PHE A 378 -12.47 12.45 15.64
C PHE A 378 -12.57 13.48 14.51
N VAL A 379 -13.51 14.42 14.60
CA VAL A 379 -13.69 15.49 13.60
C VAL A 379 -12.48 16.41 13.57
N VAL A 380 -11.97 16.84 14.73
CA VAL A 380 -10.78 17.70 14.79
C VAL A 380 -9.57 16.99 14.19
N GLY A 381 -9.43 15.68 14.38
CA GLY A 381 -8.38 14.88 13.75
C GLY A 381 -8.47 14.97 12.23
N MET A 382 -9.62 14.63 11.66
CA MET A 382 -9.85 14.75 10.21
C MET A 382 -9.54 16.16 9.68
N VAL A 383 -9.98 17.20 10.40
CA VAL A 383 -9.74 18.60 10.00
C VAL A 383 -8.26 18.97 10.06
N ILE A 384 -7.51 18.52 11.08
CA ILE A 384 -6.07 18.78 11.16
C ILE A 384 -5.35 18.20 9.95
N MET A 385 -5.64 16.95 9.58
CA MET A 385 -4.99 16.33 8.42
C MET A 385 -5.39 17.02 7.12
N TYR A 386 -6.67 17.31 6.93
CA TYR A 386 -7.15 18.03 5.76
C TYR A 386 -6.48 19.40 5.59
N VAL A 387 -6.36 20.18 6.68
CA VAL A 387 -5.67 21.48 6.65
C VAL A 387 -4.17 21.31 6.40
N THR A 388 -3.56 20.27 6.96
CA THR A 388 -2.13 19.97 6.74
C THR A 388 -1.87 19.69 5.26
N GLY A 389 -2.70 18.88 4.62
CA GLY A 389 -2.58 18.58 3.18
C GLY A 389 -2.85 19.77 2.24
N ILE A 390 -3.40 20.88 2.73
CA ILE A 390 -3.53 22.13 1.96
C ILE A 390 -2.28 23.01 2.08
N ILE A 391 -1.58 22.93 3.21
CA ILE A 391 -0.48 23.86 3.57
C ILE A 391 0.88 23.35 3.10
N VAL A 392 1.08 22.04 3.19
CA VAL A 392 2.26 21.34 2.65
C VAL A 392 1.97 21.05 1.19
#